data_AF-A0A4Y2QM34-F1
#
_entry.id   AF-A0A4Y2QM34-F1
#
_cell.length_a   1.000
_cell.length_b   1.000
_cell.length_c   1.000
_cell.angle_alpha   90.00
_cell.angle_beta   90.00
_cell.angle_gamma   90.00
#
_symmetry.space_group_name_H-M   'P 1'
#
loop_
_entity.id
_entity.type
_entity.pdbx_description
1 polymer ?
#
loop_
_entity_poly.entity_id
_entity_poly.type
_entity_poly.pdbx_seq_one_letter_code
_entity_poly.pdbx_strand_id
1 'polypeptide(L)'
;MESFLTLKKLLTSGPVLGHFLPNAETKIRSDASGYGIGAVLVQVQDGKERPLAYASRSLTAAEKNYSTTEKECLAVVWAFCKFRPYLFGRPFTVVTDHHSLCWLANLKDPSGRLARWALRLQEYDINIVYKSGRKHSDADSLSRKPIFESVVENCDEIPSFAAIKDYRKEQIKDKHLKSTIRTIEKGDGYQSYQMGNNVLYKRNYDPMGQQWLLVIPKQLRRDVLKSLHDAPTSGHLGFAKTYDRIRRKYC
;
A
#
# COMPACT_ATOMS: atom_id res chain seq x y z
N MET A 1 29.18 -0.37 -6.87
CA MET A 1 28.52 0.36 -7.99
C MET A 1 28.18 -0.60 -9.13
N GLU A 2 28.97 -1.67 -9.33
CA GLU A 2 28.65 -2.79 -10.23
C GLU A 2 27.32 -3.49 -9.89
N SER A 3 27.04 -3.81 -8.63
CA SER A 3 25.81 -4.51 -8.23
C SER A 3 24.52 -3.80 -8.68
N PHE A 4 24.47 -2.47 -8.66
CA PHE A 4 23.32 -1.67 -9.13
C PHE A 4 23.16 -1.70 -10.65
N LEU A 5 24.25 -1.66 -11.40
CA LEU A 5 24.22 -1.78 -12.86
C LEU A 5 23.88 -3.20 -13.28
N THR A 6 24.38 -4.20 -12.56
CA THR A 6 24.03 -5.61 -12.72
C THR A 6 22.56 -5.85 -12.39
N LEU A 7 22.00 -5.23 -11.34
CA LEU A 7 20.59 -5.34 -10.99
C LEU A 7 19.68 -4.63 -12.00
N LYS A 8 20.06 -3.42 -12.44
CA LYS A 8 19.35 -2.72 -13.51
C LYS A 8 19.37 -3.57 -14.76
N LYS A 9 20.54 -4.09 -15.14
CA LYS A 9 20.69 -5.01 -16.26
C LYS A 9 19.85 -6.27 -16.08
N LEU A 10 19.80 -6.93 -14.92
CA LEU A 10 18.98 -8.12 -14.67
C LEU A 10 17.46 -7.84 -14.59
N LEU A 11 17.05 -6.62 -14.22
CA LEU A 11 15.65 -6.17 -14.23
C LEU A 11 15.21 -5.69 -15.62
N THR A 12 16.15 -5.21 -16.46
CA THR A 12 15.88 -4.74 -17.84
C THR A 12 16.31 -5.74 -18.92
N SER A 13 16.99 -6.83 -18.56
CA SER A 13 17.36 -7.93 -19.46
C SER A 13 16.75 -9.20 -18.90
N GLY A 14 15.99 -9.92 -19.75
CA GLY A 14 15.10 -11.01 -19.34
C GLY A 14 15.79 -12.08 -18.49
N PRO A 15 15.02 -12.70 -17.57
CA PRO A 15 13.87 -13.48 -17.97
C PRO A 15 12.55 -12.76 -17.69
N VAL A 16 11.66 -12.85 -18.67
CA VAL A 16 10.25 -12.45 -18.68
C VAL A 16 9.63 -12.70 -17.30
N LEU A 17 9.04 -11.67 -16.68
CA LEU A 17 8.21 -11.83 -15.49
C LEU A 17 7.33 -13.07 -15.65
N GLY A 18 7.43 -13.99 -14.69
CA GLY A 18 6.68 -15.24 -14.76
C GLY A 18 5.18 -14.94 -14.78
N HIS A 19 4.41 -15.77 -15.46
CA HIS A 19 2.96 -15.74 -15.30
C HIS A 19 2.59 -16.41 -13.99
N PHE A 20 1.65 -15.83 -13.24
CA PHE A 20 1.23 -16.41 -11.97
C PHE A 20 0.56 -17.76 -12.19
N LEU A 21 1.08 -18.80 -11.54
CA LEU A 21 0.52 -20.15 -11.55
C LEU A 21 -0.17 -20.42 -10.21
N PRO A 22 -1.50 -20.67 -10.19
CA PRO A 22 -2.28 -20.88 -8.96
C PRO A 22 -1.75 -21.92 -7.98
N ASN A 23 -1.14 -22.99 -8.49
CA ASN A 23 -0.72 -24.16 -7.70
C ASN A 23 0.79 -24.16 -7.41
N ALA A 24 1.51 -23.13 -7.84
CA ALA A 24 2.95 -23.01 -7.62
C ALA A 24 3.23 -22.42 -6.23
N GLU A 25 4.30 -22.90 -5.60
CA GLU A 25 4.75 -22.38 -4.31
C GLU A 25 5.10 -20.89 -4.46
N THR A 26 4.38 -20.04 -3.72
CA THR A 26 4.51 -18.58 -3.79
C THR A 26 5.30 -18.09 -2.58
N LYS A 27 6.30 -17.25 -2.85
CA LYS A 27 7.23 -16.70 -1.87
C LYS A 27 7.27 -15.19 -1.96
N ILE A 28 7.34 -14.53 -0.80
CA ILE A 28 7.58 -13.09 -0.70
C ILE A 28 8.92 -12.89 -0.04
N ARG A 29 9.71 -12.00 -0.62
CA ARG A 29 10.94 -11.48 -0.03
C ARG A 29 10.77 -9.99 0.15
N SER A 30 11.07 -9.47 1.33
CA SER A 30 11.01 -8.04 1.64
C SER A 30 12.28 -7.60 2.35
N ASP A 31 12.58 -6.32 2.23
CA ASP A 31 13.75 -5.69 2.85
C ASP A 31 13.45 -4.21 3.14
N ALA A 32 14.05 -3.66 4.20
CA ALA A 32 13.86 -2.28 4.62
C ALA A 32 15.18 -1.56 4.91
N SER A 33 15.21 -0.25 4.68
CA SER A 33 16.38 0.59 4.98
C SER A 33 15.94 1.83 5.73
N GLY A 34 16.90 2.69 6.06
CA GLY A 34 16.61 4.03 6.57
C GLY A 34 15.77 4.89 5.62
N TYR A 35 15.68 4.57 4.32
CA TYR A 35 15.10 5.46 3.32
C TYR A 35 13.90 4.88 2.56
N GLY A 36 13.82 3.56 2.42
CA GLY A 36 12.82 2.90 1.59
C GLY A 36 12.56 1.46 2.02
N ILE A 37 11.52 0.89 1.42
CA ILE A 37 11.16 -0.52 1.57
C ILE A 37 10.98 -1.13 0.19
N GLY A 38 11.34 -2.41 0.08
CA GLY A 38 11.24 -3.17 -1.16
C GLY A 38 10.66 -4.56 -0.92
N ALA A 39 10.01 -5.11 -1.94
CA ALA A 39 9.50 -6.46 -1.92
C ALA A 39 9.49 -7.10 -3.32
N VAL A 40 9.65 -8.42 -3.35
CA VAL A 40 9.62 -9.24 -4.55
C VAL A 40 8.68 -10.42 -4.33
N LEU A 41 7.78 -10.61 -5.28
CA LEU A 41 6.93 -11.79 -5.38
C LEU A 41 7.61 -12.82 -6.29
N VAL A 42 7.83 -14.02 -5.77
CA VAL A 42 8.52 -15.10 -6.47
C VAL A 42 7.65 -16.36 -6.45
N GLN A 43 7.66 -17.11 -7.55
CA GLN A 43 7.07 -18.45 -7.59
C GLN A 43 8.09 -19.49 -7.98
N VAL A 44 7.99 -20.69 -7.42
CA VAL A 44 8.75 -21.85 -7.90
C VAL A 44 8.00 -22.48 -9.07
N GLN A 45 8.53 -22.30 -10.28
CA GLN A 45 7.97 -22.84 -11.53
C GLN A 45 9.03 -23.72 -12.20
N ASP A 46 8.68 -24.95 -12.56
CA ASP A 46 9.59 -25.93 -13.17
C ASP A 46 10.88 -26.14 -12.34
N GLY A 47 10.75 -26.12 -11.02
CA GLY A 47 11.88 -26.25 -10.09
C GLY A 47 12.80 -25.01 -9.99
N LYS A 48 12.46 -23.91 -10.67
CA LYS A 48 13.22 -22.65 -10.64
C LYS A 48 12.41 -21.53 -10.02
N GLU A 49 13.05 -20.71 -9.20
CA GLU A 49 12.44 -19.49 -8.69
C GLU A 49 12.32 -18.46 -9.82
N ARG A 50 11.09 -18.02 -10.09
CA ARG A 50 10.77 -17.00 -11.08
C ARG A 50 10.14 -15.79 -10.40
N PRO A 51 10.69 -14.59 -10.57
CA PRO A 51 10.06 -13.37 -10.08
C PRO A 51 8.81 -13.08 -10.92
N LEU A 52 7.72 -12.74 -10.22
CA LEU A 52 6.44 -12.36 -10.82
C LEU A 52 6.21 -10.86 -10.78
N ALA A 53 6.64 -10.22 -9.68
CA ALA A 53 6.46 -8.79 -9.49
C ALA A 53 7.51 -8.23 -8.54
N TYR A 54 7.91 -7.00 -8.79
CA TYR A 54 8.76 -6.20 -7.92
C TYR A 54 7.98 -4.99 -7.46
N ALA A 55 8.17 -4.58 -6.21
CA ALA A 55 7.59 -3.37 -5.67
C ALA A 55 8.59 -2.69 -4.74
N SER A 56 8.67 -1.37 -4.81
CA SER A 56 9.43 -0.55 -3.87
C SER A 56 8.75 0.79 -3.63
N ARG A 57 8.94 1.37 -2.44
CA ARG A 57 8.57 2.76 -2.17
C ARG A 57 9.51 3.41 -1.17
N SER A 58 9.56 4.74 -1.21
CA SER A 58 10.23 5.54 -0.18
C SER A 58 9.42 5.54 1.12
N LEU A 59 10.13 5.61 2.25
CA LEU A 59 9.52 5.83 3.56
C LEU A 59 9.04 7.28 3.69
N THR A 60 7.88 7.47 4.29
CA THR A 60 7.36 8.79 4.69
C THR A 60 8.21 9.38 5.82
N ALA A 61 8.08 10.69 6.07
CA ALA A 61 8.80 11.35 7.16
C ALA A 61 8.53 10.69 8.53
N ALA A 62 7.31 10.22 8.78
CA ALA A 62 6.98 9.50 10.00
C ALA A 62 7.61 8.11 10.04
N GLU A 63 7.58 7.35 8.94
CA GLU A 63 8.13 6.00 8.87
C GLU A 63 9.67 5.97 8.91
N LYS A 64 10.34 7.03 8.47
CA LYS A 64 11.79 7.19 8.62
C LYS A 64 12.23 7.16 10.09
N ASN A 65 11.36 7.60 11.00
CA ASN A 65 11.62 7.60 12.45
C ASN A 65 11.34 6.24 13.11
N TYR A 66 10.85 5.24 12.37
CA TYR A 66 10.61 3.91 12.93
C TYR A 66 11.95 3.21 13.21
N SER A 67 11.95 2.36 14.24
CA SER A 67 13.07 1.46 14.51
C SER A 67 13.31 0.51 13.33
N THR A 68 14.52 -0.05 13.22
CA THR A 68 14.84 -1.02 12.15
C THR A 68 13.86 -2.18 12.12
N THR A 69 13.50 -2.73 13.29
CA THR A 69 12.53 -3.83 13.39
C THR A 69 11.13 -3.43 12.91
N GLU A 70 10.69 -2.21 13.23
CA GLU A 70 9.40 -1.70 12.73
C GLU A 70 9.41 -1.45 11.22
N LYS A 71 10.56 -1.03 10.66
CA LYS A 71 10.72 -0.83 9.20
C LYS A 71 10.67 -2.14 8.44
N GLU A 72 11.33 -3.18 8.92
CA GLU A 72 11.24 -4.52 8.34
C GLU A 72 9.81 -5.07 8.41
N CYS A 73 9.16 -4.91 9.56
CA CYS A 73 7.76 -5.29 9.72
C CYS A 73 6.85 -4.52 8.74
N LEU A 74 7.05 -3.21 8.62
CA LEU A 74 6.35 -2.36 7.66
C LEU A 74 6.55 -2.85 6.22
N ALA A 75 7.78 -3.22 5.83
CA ALA A 75 8.09 -3.71 4.49
C ALA A 75 7.25 -4.94 4.14
N VAL A 76 7.11 -5.87 5.09
CA VAL A 76 6.34 -7.10 4.90
C VAL A 76 4.84 -6.81 4.81
N VAL A 77 4.30 -6.05 5.77
CA VAL A 77 2.87 -5.69 5.80
C VAL A 77 2.48 -4.93 4.53
N TRP A 78 3.35 -4.01 4.09
CA TRP A 78 3.19 -3.27 2.85
C TRP A 78 3.23 -4.19 1.62
N ALA A 79 4.16 -5.16 1.58
CA ALA A 79 4.26 -6.13 0.50
C ALA A 79 2.96 -6.95 0.33
N PHE A 80 2.33 -7.35 1.43
CA PHE A 80 1.08 -8.11 1.36
C PHE A 80 -0.06 -7.29 0.81
N CYS A 81 -0.12 -6.01 1.17
CA CYS A 81 -1.10 -5.10 0.60
C CYS A 81 -0.86 -4.90 -0.89
N LYS A 82 0.41 -4.76 -1.31
CA LYS A 82 0.78 -4.55 -2.71
C LYS A 82 0.51 -5.78 -3.58
N PHE A 83 0.81 -6.96 -3.07
CA PHE A 83 0.64 -8.23 -3.78
C PHE A 83 -0.66 -8.96 -3.43
N ARG A 84 -1.60 -8.30 -2.74
CA ARG A 84 -2.90 -8.87 -2.36
C ARG A 84 -3.62 -9.59 -3.51
N PRO A 85 -3.63 -9.09 -4.76
CA PRO A 85 -4.27 -9.81 -5.88
C PRO A 85 -3.72 -11.23 -6.12
N TYR A 86 -2.46 -11.49 -5.75
CA TYR A 86 -1.82 -12.80 -5.90
C TYR A 86 -1.94 -13.68 -4.65
N LEU A 87 -2.06 -13.07 -3.48
CA LEU A 87 -1.90 -13.73 -2.18
C LEU A 87 -3.22 -14.04 -1.48
N PHE A 88 -4.26 -13.25 -1.74
CA PHE A 88 -5.50 -13.37 -1.01
C PHE A 88 -6.16 -14.74 -1.25
N GLY A 89 -6.53 -15.43 -0.17
CA GLY A 89 -7.16 -16.75 -0.20
C GLY A 89 -6.24 -17.91 -0.59
N ARG A 90 -4.91 -17.72 -0.54
CA ARG A 90 -3.91 -18.75 -0.89
C ARG A 90 -2.80 -18.81 0.15
N PRO A 91 -2.26 -20.01 0.45
CA PRO A 91 -1.08 -20.13 1.30
C PRO A 91 0.15 -19.60 0.57
N PHE A 92 1.00 -18.85 1.28
CA PHE A 92 2.29 -18.42 0.77
C PHE A 92 3.34 -18.34 1.86
N THR A 93 4.60 -18.36 1.44
CA THR A 93 5.75 -18.33 2.35
C THR A 93 6.41 -16.95 2.36
N VAL A 94 6.67 -16.42 3.53
CA VAL A 94 7.41 -15.18 3.72
C VAL A 94 8.82 -15.54 4.15
N VAL A 95 9.78 -15.17 3.32
CA VAL A 95 11.20 -15.35 3.63
C VAL A 95 11.73 -14.02 4.13
N THR A 96 12.08 -13.98 5.40
CA THR A 96 12.66 -12.81 6.07
C THR A 96 13.89 -13.23 6.87
N ASP A 97 14.88 -12.36 6.90
CA ASP A 97 16.07 -12.46 7.74
C ASP A 97 15.90 -11.73 9.09
N HIS A 98 14.72 -11.15 9.33
CA HIS A 98 14.39 -10.47 10.56
C HIS A 98 13.21 -11.12 11.28
N HIS A 99 13.35 -11.32 12.59
CA HIS A 99 12.32 -11.96 13.43
C HIS A 99 11.04 -11.13 13.60
N SER A 100 10.89 -10.02 12.89
CA SER A 100 9.84 -9.01 13.07
C SER A 100 8.42 -9.56 12.94
N LEU A 101 8.18 -10.51 12.04
CA LEU A 101 6.84 -11.15 11.93
C LEU A 101 6.58 -12.16 13.02
N CYS A 102 7.57 -12.99 13.38
CA CYS A 102 7.43 -13.89 14.53
C CYS A 102 7.15 -13.08 15.80
N TRP A 103 7.76 -11.91 15.92
CA TRP A 103 7.50 -10.98 17.01
C TRP A 103 6.08 -10.39 16.93
N LEU A 104 5.63 -9.94 15.75
CA LEU A 104 4.29 -9.34 15.58
C LEU A 104 3.17 -10.36 15.82
N ALA A 105 3.34 -11.61 15.39
CA ALA A 105 2.35 -12.67 15.57
C ALA A 105 2.23 -13.13 17.03
N ASN A 106 3.29 -13.00 17.83
CA ASN A 106 3.34 -13.38 19.24
C ASN A 106 3.16 -12.20 20.21
N LEU A 107 2.78 -11.03 19.70
CA LEU A 107 2.64 -9.84 20.52
C LEU A 107 1.40 -10.00 21.42
N LYS A 108 1.61 -10.08 22.75
CA LYS A 108 0.53 -10.36 23.72
C LYS A 108 -0.51 -9.25 23.81
N ASP A 109 -0.07 -7.99 23.74
CA ASP A 109 -0.92 -6.81 23.83
C ASP A 109 -0.56 -5.80 22.73
N PRO A 110 -0.93 -6.09 21.47
CA PRO A 110 -0.62 -5.18 20.38
C PRO A 110 -1.52 -3.93 20.51
N SER A 111 -0.93 -2.74 20.54
CA SER A 111 -1.68 -1.48 20.56
C SER A 111 -1.31 -0.58 19.38
N GLY A 112 -2.24 0.29 18.98
CA GLY A 112 -2.02 1.27 17.91
C GLY A 112 -1.70 0.66 16.55
N ARG A 113 -0.52 0.99 15.99
CA ARG A 113 -0.11 0.58 14.64
C ARG A 113 0.13 -0.92 14.53
N LEU A 114 0.80 -1.51 15.52
CA LEU A 114 1.14 -2.93 15.53
C LEU A 114 -0.12 -3.81 15.60
N ALA A 115 -1.14 -3.39 16.36
CA ALA A 115 -2.45 -4.05 16.36
C ALA A 115 -3.09 -4.07 14.98
N ARG A 116 -3.08 -2.93 14.29
CA ARG A 116 -3.60 -2.84 12.92
C ARG A 116 -2.83 -3.76 11.96
N TRP A 117 -1.51 -3.87 12.11
CA TRP A 117 -0.70 -4.76 11.29
C TRP A 117 -0.97 -6.23 11.60
N ALA A 118 -1.05 -6.62 12.88
CA ALA A 118 -1.37 -7.98 13.29
C ALA A 118 -2.72 -8.44 12.73
N LEU A 119 -3.75 -7.58 12.79
CA LEU A 119 -5.06 -7.85 12.19
C LEU A 119 -4.99 -8.06 10.67
N ARG A 120 -4.11 -7.33 9.97
CA ARG A 120 -3.91 -7.53 8.52
C ARG A 120 -3.24 -8.86 8.20
N LEU A 121 -2.29 -9.28 9.04
CA LEU A 121 -1.62 -10.56 8.86
C LEU A 121 -2.60 -11.73 9.01
N GLN A 122 -3.58 -11.62 9.90
CA GLN A 122 -4.60 -12.65 10.12
C GLN A 122 -5.52 -12.90 8.91
N GLU A 123 -5.60 -11.97 7.95
CA GLU A 123 -6.39 -12.17 6.71
C GLU A 123 -5.73 -13.17 5.74
N TYR A 124 -4.47 -13.55 5.98
CA TYR A 124 -3.68 -14.35 5.06
C TYR A 124 -3.22 -15.66 5.70
N ASP A 125 -3.11 -16.71 4.89
CA ASP A 125 -2.51 -17.97 5.27
C ASP A 125 -0.99 -17.91 5.02
N ILE A 126 -0.25 -17.50 6.06
CA ILE A 126 1.17 -17.16 5.96
C ILE A 126 2.01 -18.23 6.66
N ASN A 127 2.97 -18.79 5.92
CA ASN A 127 4.07 -19.54 6.49
C ASN A 127 5.32 -18.65 6.60
N ILE A 128 5.82 -18.40 7.80
CA ILE A 128 7.00 -17.55 8.01
C ILE A 128 8.24 -18.43 8.10
N VAL A 129 9.18 -18.26 7.17
CA VAL A 129 10.45 -18.98 7.15
C VAL A 129 11.60 -18.00 7.40
N TYR A 130 12.24 -18.15 8.55
CA TYR A 130 13.45 -17.41 8.88
C TYR A 130 14.65 -17.99 8.12
N LYS A 131 15.37 -17.15 7.36
CA LYS A 131 16.66 -17.51 6.75
C LYS A 131 17.72 -16.51 7.19
N SER A 132 18.84 -16.98 7.75
CA SER A 132 19.90 -16.08 8.20
C SER A 132 20.53 -15.29 7.02
N GLY A 133 20.80 -14.01 7.25
CA GLY A 133 21.16 -13.02 6.21
C GLY A 133 22.40 -13.32 5.35
N ARG A 134 23.21 -14.34 5.69
CA ARG A 134 24.35 -14.78 4.84
C ARG A 134 23.94 -15.46 3.52
N LYS A 135 22.66 -15.78 3.31
CA LYS A 135 22.15 -16.43 2.08
C LYS A 135 21.13 -15.58 1.28
N HIS A 136 21.04 -14.28 1.55
CA HIS A 136 19.96 -13.41 1.02
C HIS A 136 20.49 -12.29 0.10
N SER A 137 21.22 -12.64 -0.97
CA SER A 137 21.80 -11.66 -1.92
C SER A 137 20.77 -10.88 -2.76
N ASP A 138 19.53 -11.34 -2.81
CA ASP A 138 18.55 -10.89 -3.81
C ASP A 138 17.65 -9.74 -3.32
N ALA A 139 17.52 -9.55 -2.00
CA ALA A 139 16.63 -8.54 -1.40
C ALA A 139 17.36 -7.27 -0.94
N ASP A 140 18.62 -7.39 -0.50
CA ASP A 140 19.44 -6.32 0.12
C ASP A 140 19.71 -5.10 -0.81
N SER A 141 19.45 -5.26 -2.12
CA SER A 141 19.74 -4.23 -3.12
C SER A 141 18.59 -3.24 -3.37
N LEU A 142 17.33 -3.62 -3.10
CA LEU A 142 16.15 -2.80 -3.42
C LEU A 142 15.87 -1.69 -2.41
N SER A 143 16.29 -1.93 -1.18
CA SER A 143 16.04 -1.07 -0.04
C SER A 143 16.97 0.16 -0.01
N ARG A 144 18.17 0.05 -0.58
CA ARG A 144 19.27 1.00 -0.32
C ARG A 144 19.29 2.28 -1.18
N LYS A 145 18.42 2.45 -2.20
CA LYS A 145 18.37 3.66 -3.05
C LYS A 145 16.98 3.96 -3.67
N PRO A 146 16.16 4.85 -3.08
CA PRO A 146 14.95 5.35 -3.73
C PRO A 146 15.25 6.45 -4.76
N ILE A 147 14.58 6.39 -5.91
CA ILE A 147 14.47 7.50 -6.87
C ILE A 147 13.30 8.38 -6.40
N PHE A 148 13.50 9.70 -6.40
CA PHE A 148 12.49 10.68 -6.02
C PHE A 148 11.36 10.76 -7.06
N GLU A 149 10.43 9.81 -7.06
CA GLU A 149 9.10 10.00 -7.64
C GLU A 149 8.07 9.64 -6.57
N SER A 150 7.39 10.67 -6.07
CA SER A 150 6.44 10.59 -4.98
C SER A 150 5.14 9.93 -5.45
N VAL A 151 5.04 8.61 -5.28
CA VAL A 151 3.74 7.92 -5.20
C VAL A 151 3.65 7.29 -3.82
N VAL A 152 3.00 8.00 -2.90
CA VAL A 152 2.84 7.56 -1.50
C VAL A 152 1.64 6.62 -1.44
N GLU A 153 1.86 5.32 -1.57
CA GLU A 153 0.85 4.30 -1.25
C GLU A 153 0.83 4.05 0.26
N ASN A 154 -0.09 4.70 0.97
CA ASN A 154 -0.34 4.45 2.39
C ASN A 154 -1.14 3.14 2.57
N CYS A 155 -0.52 2.10 3.11
CA CYS A 155 -1.19 0.84 3.47
C CYS A 155 -1.89 0.88 4.85
N ASP A 156 -1.84 2.02 5.53
CA ASP A 156 -2.48 2.24 6.83
C ASP A 156 -4.03 2.29 6.76
N GLU A 157 -4.58 2.24 5.54
CA GLU A 157 -6.00 2.19 5.29
C GLU A 157 -6.41 0.79 4.86
N ILE A 158 -7.37 0.18 5.55
CA ILE A 158 -8.15 -0.93 4.98
C ILE A 158 -8.61 -0.42 3.62
N PRO A 159 -8.42 -1.13 2.51
CA PRO A 159 -9.01 -0.71 1.25
C PRO A 159 -10.51 -0.66 1.51
N SER A 160 -11.00 0.53 1.84
CA SER A 160 -12.41 0.76 1.97
C SER A 160 -12.98 0.53 0.58
N PHE A 161 -14.27 0.28 0.52
CA PHE A 161 -15.03 0.12 -0.71
C PHE A 161 -14.72 1.19 -1.81
N ALA A 162 -14.09 2.31 -1.41
CA ALA A 162 -13.42 3.31 -2.23
C ALA A 162 -12.40 2.78 -3.26
N ALA A 163 -11.58 1.77 -2.93
CA ALA A 163 -10.52 1.31 -3.83
C ALA A 163 -11.04 0.53 -5.06
N ILE A 164 -12.33 0.15 -5.06
CA ILE A 164 -12.94 -0.71 -6.09
C ILE A 164 -13.83 0.11 -7.04
N LYS A 165 -14.28 1.32 -6.65
CA LYS A 165 -15.18 2.14 -7.46
C LYS A 165 -14.43 3.18 -8.29
N ASP A 166 -14.75 3.21 -9.59
CA ASP A 166 -14.26 4.19 -10.55
C ASP A 166 -14.86 5.59 -10.27
N TYR A 167 -14.20 6.34 -9.39
CA TYR A 167 -14.65 7.66 -8.94
C TYR A 167 -14.86 8.65 -10.08
N ARG A 168 -14.11 8.53 -11.18
CA ARG A 168 -14.29 9.40 -12.36
C ARG A 168 -15.69 9.28 -12.92
N LYS A 169 -16.17 8.06 -13.12
CA LYS A 169 -17.51 7.80 -13.69
C LYS A 169 -18.60 8.41 -12.82
N GLU A 170 -18.48 8.28 -11.51
CA GLU A 170 -19.47 8.80 -10.57
C GLU A 170 -19.38 10.33 -10.40
N GLN A 171 -18.20 10.93 -10.51
CA GLN A 171 -18.03 12.39 -10.52
C GLN A 171 -18.64 13.04 -11.77
N ILE A 172 -18.52 12.41 -12.94
CA ILE A 172 -19.11 12.93 -14.20
C ILE A 172 -20.64 12.87 -14.17
N LYS A 173 -21.24 11.93 -13.44
CA LYS A 173 -22.70 11.84 -13.27
C LYS A 173 -23.26 12.99 -12.43
N ASP A 174 -22.46 13.59 -11.54
CA ASP A 174 -22.87 14.74 -10.76
C ASP A 174 -22.81 16.03 -11.60
N LYS A 175 -23.96 16.69 -11.79
CA LYS A 175 -24.09 17.90 -12.63
C LYS A 175 -23.15 19.03 -12.18
N HIS A 176 -22.94 19.20 -10.87
CA HIS A 176 -22.07 20.26 -10.35
C HIS A 176 -20.60 19.92 -10.57
N LEU A 177 -20.19 18.70 -10.24
CA LEU A 177 -18.79 18.27 -10.42
C LEU A 177 -18.40 18.22 -11.89
N LYS A 178 -19.32 17.80 -12.77
CA LYS A 178 -19.12 17.82 -14.23
C LYS A 178 -18.84 19.24 -14.75
N SER A 179 -19.53 20.25 -14.22
CA SER A 179 -19.26 21.65 -14.58
C SER A 179 -17.87 22.07 -14.10
N THR A 180 -17.54 21.78 -12.83
CA THR A 180 -16.24 22.12 -12.25
C THR A 180 -15.08 21.44 -12.98
N ILE A 181 -15.22 20.15 -13.32
CA ILE A 181 -14.23 19.38 -14.08
C ILE A 181 -14.00 20.01 -15.45
N ARG A 182 -15.08 20.37 -16.18
CA ARG A 182 -14.97 21.03 -17.49
C ARG A 182 -14.28 22.39 -17.41
N THR A 183 -14.53 23.17 -16.36
CA THR A 183 -13.90 24.48 -16.17
C THR A 183 -12.41 24.32 -15.88
N ILE A 184 -12.02 23.35 -15.06
CA ILE A 184 -10.61 23.02 -14.76
C ILE A 184 -9.90 22.51 -16.01
N GLU A 185 -10.53 21.63 -16.80
CA GLU A 185 -9.97 21.10 -18.05
C GLU A 185 -9.77 22.20 -19.12
N LYS A 186 -10.56 23.28 -19.07
CA LYS A 186 -10.42 24.44 -19.97
C LYS A 186 -9.34 25.44 -19.54
N GLY A 187 -8.70 25.24 -18.39
CA GLY A 187 -7.63 26.10 -17.88
C GLY A 187 -8.07 27.22 -16.94
N ASP A 188 -9.39 27.47 -16.78
CA ASP A 188 -9.95 28.44 -15.82
C ASP A 188 -10.17 27.81 -14.43
N GLY A 189 -9.17 27.05 -13.96
CA GLY A 189 -9.27 26.30 -12.71
C GLY A 189 -9.31 27.21 -11.48
N TYR A 190 -10.21 26.92 -10.54
CA TYR A 190 -10.15 27.49 -9.20
C TYR A 190 -8.91 26.96 -8.45
N GLN A 191 -8.13 27.82 -7.80
CA GLN A 191 -6.98 27.43 -6.96
C GLN A 191 -7.29 26.40 -5.86
N SER A 192 -8.58 26.22 -5.55
CA SER A 192 -9.09 25.29 -4.56
C SER A 192 -9.37 23.88 -5.10
N TYR A 193 -9.21 23.61 -6.39
CA TYR A 193 -9.45 22.29 -6.99
C TYR A 193 -8.30 21.85 -7.90
N GLN A 194 -8.00 20.55 -7.90
CA GLN A 194 -6.97 19.96 -8.74
C GLN A 194 -7.42 18.59 -9.28
N MET A 195 -6.96 18.26 -10.49
CA MET A 195 -7.13 16.94 -11.09
C MET A 195 -5.92 16.06 -10.80
N GLY A 196 -6.15 14.86 -10.27
CA GLY A 196 -5.11 13.85 -10.02
C GLY A 196 -5.58 12.49 -10.52
N ASN A 197 -4.82 11.83 -11.39
CA ASN A 197 -5.19 10.54 -12.00
C ASN A 197 -6.63 10.52 -12.56
N ASN A 198 -7.02 11.59 -13.26
CA ASN A 198 -8.39 11.86 -13.75
C ASN A 198 -9.48 12.07 -12.68
N VAL A 199 -9.19 12.02 -11.39
CA VAL A 199 -10.17 12.21 -10.33
C VAL A 199 -10.05 13.62 -9.73
N LEU A 200 -11.19 14.23 -9.38
CA LEU A 200 -11.26 15.58 -8.82
C LEU A 200 -10.93 15.60 -7.31
N TYR A 201 -10.01 16.48 -6.92
CA TYR A 201 -9.62 16.76 -5.55
C TYR A 201 -9.86 18.22 -5.19
N LYS A 202 -10.10 18.50 -3.91
CA LYS A 202 -10.22 19.85 -3.36
C LYS A 202 -9.11 20.11 -2.36
N ARG A 203 -8.54 21.31 -2.42
CA ARG A 203 -7.50 21.78 -1.51
C ARG A 203 -8.05 21.92 -0.09
N ASN A 204 -7.35 21.35 0.86
CA ASN A 204 -7.58 21.51 2.27
C ASN A 204 -6.55 22.49 2.86
N TYR A 205 -6.98 23.28 3.84
CA TYR A 205 -6.13 24.30 4.49
C TYR A 205 -5.59 23.83 5.85
N ASP A 206 -5.83 22.57 6.21
CA ASP A 206 -5.28 21.98 7.43
C ASP A 206 -3.76 21.69 7.25
N PRO A 207 -2.87 22.36 7.99
CA PRO A 207 -1.41 22.18 7.85
C PRO A 207 -0.92 20.81 8.36
N MET A 208 -1.72 20.08 9.14
CA MET A 208 -1.39 18.73 9.62
C MET A 208 -2.17 17.63 8.87
N GLY A 209 -3.10 17.99 8.00
CA GLY A 209 -3.96 17.08 7.25
C GLY A 209 -3.48 16.81 5.81
N GLN A 210 -4.20 15.93 5.11
CA GLN A 210 -3.95 15.72 3.69
C GLN A 210 -4.35 16.99 2.92
N GLN A 211 -3.40 17.54 2.16
CA GLN A 211 -3.58 18.80 1.42
C GLN A 211 -4.63 18.72 0.31
N TRP A 212 -4.88 17.54 -0.24
CA TRP A 212 -5.84 17.31 -1.31
C TRP A 212 -6.82 16.21 -0.91
N LEU A 213 -8.08 16.60 -0.72
CA LEU A 213 -9.16 15.69 -0.33
C LEU A 213 -9.93 15.25 -1.55
N LEU A 214 -10.24 13.95 -1.61
CA LEU A 214 -11.05 13.41 -2.70
C LEU A 214 -12.46 13.99 -2.60
N VAL A 215 -12.96 14.53 -3.72
CA VAL A 215 -14.33 15.07 -3.79
C VAL A 215 -15.31 13.93 -4.00
N ILE A 216 -16.14 13.64 -2.98
CA ILE A 216 -17.14 12.58 -3.06
C ILE A 216 -18.41 13.10 -3.76
N PRO A 217 -18.83 12.48 -4.89
CA PRO A 217 -20.10 12.77 -5.55
C PRO A 217 -21.28 12.61 -4.61
N LYS A 218 -22.32 13.43 -4.74
CA LYS A 218 -23.50 13.37 -3.84
C LYS A 218 -24.07 11.97 -3.69
N GLN A 219 -24.07 11.19 -4.77
CA GLN A 219 -24.62 9.84 -4.84
C GLN A 219 -23.85 8.82 -3.98
N LEU A 220 -22.54 9.02 -3.80
CA LEU A 220 -21.68 8.08 -3.05
C LEU A 220 -21.53 8.44 -1.57
N ARG A 221 -22.04 9.61 -1.13
CA ARG A 221 -21.86 10.06 0.26
C ARG A 221 -22.48 9.11 1.28
N ARG A 222 -23.67 8.56 0.98
CA ARG A 222 -24.35 7.60 1.85
C ARG A 222 -23.58 6.28 1.95
N ASP A 223 -23.11 5.77 0.82
CA ASP A 223 -22.31 4.54 0.77
C ASP A 223 -20.99 4.68 1.54
N VAL A 224 -20.29 5.81 1.37
CA VAL A 224 -19.03 6.07 2.06
C VAL A 224 -19.25 6.25 3.57
N LEU A 225 -20.29 6.99 3.95
CA LEU A 225 -20.67 7.14 5.36
C LEU A 225 -20.98 5.77 6.00
N LYS A 226 -21.78 4.95 5.32
CA LYS A 226 -22.14 3.61 5.78
C LYS A 226 -20.91 2.70 5.88
N SER A 227 -20.04 2.72 4.87
CA SER A 227 -18.81 1.93 4.88
C SER A 227 -17.84 2.34 6.00
N LEU A 228 -17.82 3.61 6.41
CA LEU A 228 -16.91 4.08 7.47
C LEU A 228 -17.49 3.84 8.87
N HIS A 229 -18.82 3.84 8.99
CA HIS A 229 -19.55 3.62 10.24
C HIS A 229 -19.79 2.13 10.55
N ASP A 230 -20.16 1.33 9.55
CA ASP A 230 -20.58 -0.07 9.70
C ASP A 230 -19.45 -1.09 9.42
N ALA A 231 -18.23 -0.63 9.11
CA ALA A 231 -17.12 -1.55 8.88
C ALA A 231 -16.82 -2.39 10.14
N PRO A 232 -16.60 -3.72 10.03
CA PRO A 232 -16.37 -4.61 11.19
C PRO A 232 -15.21 -4.17 12.10
N THR A 233 -14.25 -3.42 11.54
CA THR A 233 -13.06 -2.88 12.20
C THR A 233 -13.21 -1.43 12.65
N SER A 234 -14.27 -0.75 12.22
CA SER A 234 -14.67 0.57 12.72
C SER A 234 -15.69 0.30 13.82
N GLY A 235 -15.23 0.06 15.05
CA GLY A 235 -16.16 0.01 16.19
C GLY A 235 -17.09 1.23 16.14
N HIS A 236 -18.34 1.11 16.60
CA HIS A 236 -19.37 2.17 16.61
C HIS A 236 -18.86 3.43 17.34
N LEU A 237 -18.05 4.22 16.64
CA LEU A 237 -17.46 5.44 17.11
C LEU A 237 -18.54 6.50 16.87
N GLY A 238 -19.10 7.01 17.96
CA GLY A 238 -20.17 8.01 17.92
C GLY A 238 -19.91 9.15 16.93
N PHE A 239 -20.99 9.81 16.49
CA PHE A 239 -21.05 10.78 15.39
C PHE A 239 -19.79 11.65 15.20
N ALA A 240 -19.29 12.28 16.27
CA ALA A 240 -18.14 13.19 16.20
C ALA A 240 -16.86 12.54 15.63
N LYS A 241 -16.54 11.30 16.04
CA LYS A 241 -15.32 10.61 15.60
C LYS A 241 -15.43 10.10 14.17
N THR A 242 -16.63 9.69 13.76
CA THR A 242 -16.93 9.31 12.37
C THR A 242 -16.87 10.53 11.45
N TYR A 243 -17.41 11.67 11.88
CA TYR A 243 -17.32 12.93 11.16
C TYR A 243 -15.88 13.42 10.99
N ASP A 244 -15.07 13.41 12.06
CA ASP A 244 -13.66 13.81 12.00
C ASP A 244 -12.85 12.92 11.05
N ARG A 245 -13.13 11.62 11.03
CA ARG A 245 -12.47 10.67 10.12
C ARG A 245 -12.81 10.95 8.66
N ILE A 246 -14.06 11.31 8.36
CA ILE A 246 -14.50 11.68 7.01
C ILE A 246 -13.88 13.01 6.59
N ARG A 247 -13.94 14.03 7.46
CA ARG A 247 -13.46 15.39 7.18
C ARG A 247 -11.97 15.43 6.86
N ARG A 248 -11.16 14.55 7.45
CA ARG A 248 -9.71 14.47 7.19
C ARG A 248 -9.36 13.81 5.85
N LYS A 249 -10.30 13.10 5.21
CA LYS A 249 -10.05 12.27 4.02
C LYS A 249 -10.82 12.71 2.77
N TYR A 250 -12.00 13.28 2.95
CA TYR A 250 -12.95 13.55 1.87
C TYR A 250 -13.54 14.95 1.95
N CYS A 251 -13.93 15.48 0.79
CA CYS A 251 -14.67 16.73 0.63
C CYS A 251 -16.03 16.50 -0.05
#